data_AF-A0A5C7ZUX1-F1
#
_entry.id   AF-A0A5C7ZUX1-F1
#
_cell.length_a   1.000
_cell.length_b   1.000
_cell.length_c   1.000
_cell.angle_alpha   90.00
_cell.angle_beta   90.00
_cell.angle_gamma   90.00
#
_symmetry.space_group_name_H-M   'P 1'
#
loop_
_entity.id
_entity.type
_entity.pdbx_description
1 polymer ?
#
loop_
_entity_poly.entity_id
_entity_poly.type
_entity_poly.pdbx_seq_one_letter_code
_entity_poly.pdbx_strand_id
1 'polypeptide(L)'
;MANHLPKAGTRQPKTIVRECNALLAGSGMVVRDWQLSHLEPVPMNQRFTLELEDASDWQPIPDLYELHHQLQQDAAGKAQATPQ
;
A
#
# COMPACT_ATOMS: atom_id res chain seq x y z
N MET A 1 26.34 -4.30 15.33
CA MET A 1 25.54 -3.54 14.34
C MET A 1 24.76 -4.55 13.52
N ALA A 2 23.45 -4.69 13.76
CA ALA A 2 22.62 -5.61 13.00
C ALA A 2 22.32 -4.99 11.63
N ASN A 3 23.04 -5.43 10.60
CA ASN A 3 22.72 -5.13 9.21
C ASN A 3 21.44 -5.89 8.84
N HIS A 4 20.29 -5.24 9.02
CA HIS A 4 19.02 -5.68 8.44
C HIS A 4 19.06 -5.42 6.93
N LEU A 5 19.88 -6.18 6.19
CA LEU A 5 19.69 -6.26 4.75
C LEU A 5 18.34 -6.95 4.53
N PRO A 6 17.37 -6.34 3.81
CA PRO A 6 16.18 -7.04 3.40
C PRO A 6 16.58 -8.27 2.58
N LYS A 7 16.02 -9.44 2.91
CA LYS A 7 16.21 -10.68 2.16
C LYS A 7 15.97 -10.39 0.68
N ALA A 8 16.96 -10.70 -0.16
CA ALA A 8 16.86 -10.58 -1.61
C ALA A 8 15.66 -11.40 -2.11
N GLY A 9 14.54 -10.73 -2.37
CA GLY A 9 13.27 -11.34 -2.74
C GLY A 9 12.05 -10.64 -2.13
N THR A 10 12.19 -9.99 -0.97
CA THR A 10 11.09 -9.25 -0.35
C THR A 10 11.11 -7.80 -0.84
N ARG A 11 10.15 -7.43 -1.69
CA ARG A 11 9.98 -6.03 -2.14
C ARG A 11 9.82 -5.14 -0.90
N GLN A 12 10.55 -4.03 -0.87
CA GLN A 12 10.47 -3.09 0.25
C GLN A 12 9.05 -2.53 0.39
N PRO A 13 8.50 -2.38 1.61
CA PRO A 13 7.15 -1.87 1.80
C PRO A 13 6.92 -0.51 1.13
N LYS A 14 7.92 0.37 1.13
CA LYS A 14 7.87 1.66 0.42
C LYS A 14 7.63 1.50 -1.09
N THR A 15 8.17 0.46 -1.71
CA THR A 15 7.92 0.16 -3.13
C THR A 15 6.47 -0.25 -3.34
N ILE A 16 5.95 -1.14 -2.48
CA ILE A 16 4.57 -1.60 -2.59
C ILE A 16 3.57 -0.45 -2.38
N VAL A 17 3.80 0.44 -1.40
CA VAL A 17 2.97 1.64 -1.21
C VAL A 17 2.90 2.48 -2.49
N ARG A 18 4.04 2.68 -3.16
CA ARG A 18 4.08 3.44 -4.43
C ARG A 18 3.31 2.74 -5.54
N GLU A 19 3.41 1.41 -5.64
CA GLU A 19 2.66 0.62 -6.62
C GLU A 19 1.15 0.67 -6.33
N CYS A 20 0.72 0.52 -5.07
CA CYS A 20 -0.68 0.69 -4.68
C CYS A 20 -1.22 2.08 -5.03
N ASN A 21 -0.47 3.14 -4.73
CA ASN A 21 -0.88 4.52 -5.05
C ASN A 21 -0.99 4.77 -6.56
N ALA A 22 -0.14 4.11 -7.36
CA ALA A 22 -0.26 4.17 -8.82
C ALA A 22 -1.54 3.45 -9.31
N LEU A 23 -1.90 2.31 -8.72
CA LEU A 23 -3.13 1.58 -9.04
C LEU A 23 -4.39 2.32 -8.58
N LEU A 24 -4.30 3.04 -7.47
CA LEU A 24 -5.37 3.87 -6.90
C LEU A 24 -5.46 5.27 -7.55
N ALA A 25 -4.57 5.61 -8.49
CA ALA A 25 -4.58 6.92 -9.13
C ALA A 25 -5.93 7.21 -9.79
N GLY A 26 -6.57 8.33 -9.41
CA GLY A 26 -7.90 8.71 -9.89
C GLY A 26 -9.08 8.04 -9.17
N SER A 27 -8.83 7.19 -8.17
CA SER A 27 -9.87 6.65 -7.29
C SER A 27 -10.21 7.57 -6.11
N GLY A 28 -9.42 8.62 -5.88
CA GLY A 28 -9.51 9.50 -4.72
C GLY A 28 -9.02 8.83 -3.43
N MET A 29 -8.34 7.69 -3.50
CA MET A 29 -7.75 6.97 -2.36
C MET A 29 -6.22 6.91 -2.46
N VAL A 30 -5.56 6.94 -1.30
CA VAL A 30 -4.10 6.88 -1.17
C VAL A 30 -3.69 6.01 0.02
N VAL A 31 -2.68 5.17 -0.18
CA VAL A 31 -2.00 4.44 0.89
C VAL A 31 -0.93 5.32 1.52
N ARG A 32 -1.01 5.53 2.85
CA ARG A 32 0.00 6.22 3.64
C ARG A 32 0.84 5.26 4.47
N ASP A 33 2.14 5.57 4.58
CA ASP A 33 3.10 4.88 5.45
C ASP A 33 3.40 5.77 6.67
N TRP A 34 2.95 5.34 7.85
CA TRP A 34 3.13 6.03 9.12
C TRP A 34 4.45 5.71 9.82
N GLN A 35 5.38 5.00 9.17
CA GLN A 35 6.69 4.77 9.75
C GLN A 35 7.47 6.07 9.89
N LEU A 36 7.43 6.63 11.09
CA LEU A 36 8.30 7.73 11.49
C LEU A 36 9.72 7.17 11.69
N SER A 37 10.68 7.70 10.93
CA SER A 37 12.06 7.18 10.90
C SER A 37 12.85 7.42 12.19
N HIS A 38 12.29 8.15 13.17
CA HIS A 38 12.94 8.55 14.42
C HIS A 38 12.21 8.08 15.69
N LEU A 39 11.08 7.37 15.58
CA LEU A 39 10.33 6.83 16.71
C LEU A 39 10.33 5.30 16.67
N GLU A 40 9.89 4.69 17.77
CA GLU A 40 9.77 3.24 17.92
C GLU A 40 9.11 2.61 16.67
N PRO A 41 9.59 1.43 16.24
CA PRO A 41 9.08 0.80 15.02
C PRO A 41 7.58 0.54 15.14
N VAL A 42 6.79 1.20 14.29
CA VAL A 42 5.34 1.01 14.24
C VAL A 42 5.08 -0.43 13.79
N PRO A 43 4.21 -1.19 14.51
CA PRO A 43 3.80 -2.52 14.10
C PRO A 43 3.28 -2.52 12.66
N MET A 44 3.64 -3.51 11.86
CA MET A 44 3.34 -3.52 10.42
C MET A 44 1.84 -3.44 10.12
N ASN A 45 1.00 -4.01 10.99
CA ASN A 45 -0.46 -3.96 10.92
C ASN A 45 -1.09 -2.61 11.31
N GLN A 46 -0.29 -1.66 11.81
CA GLN A 46 -0.71 -0.30 12.17
C GLN A 46 0.07 0.76 11.37
N ARG A 47 1.04 0.32 10.57
CA ARG A 47 1.95 1.19 9.83
C ARG A 47 1.30 1.78 8.59
N PHE A 48 0.34 1.07 7.99
CA PHE A 48 -0.24 1.47 6.72
C PHE A 48 -1.73 1.77 6.88
N THR A 49 -2.19 2.84 6.24
CA THR A 49 -3.61 3.21 6.16
C THR A 49 -3.98 3.50 4.72
N LEU A 50 -5.24 3.21 4.38
CA LEU A 50 -5.90 3.67 3.18
C LEU A 50 -6.72 4.90 3.55
N GLU A 51 -6.47 6.01 2.87
CA GLU A 51 -7.10 7.31 3.13
C GLU A 51 -7.78 7.82 1.88
N LEU A 52 -8.91 8.52 2.04
CA LEU A 52 -9.50 9.31 0.97
C LEU A 52 -8.77 10.65 0.88
N GLU A 53 -8.43 11.09 -0.32
CA GLU A 53 -7.71 12.36 -0.54
C GLU A 53 -8.51 13.58 -0.03
N ASP A 54 -9.84 13.50 -0.11
CA ASP A 54 -10.76 14.60 0.25
C ASP A 54 -11.52 14.37 1.57
N ALA A 55 -11.27 13.26 2.28
CA ALA A 55 -11.98 12.96 3.54
C ALA A 55 -11.02 12.58 4.67
N SER A 56 -11.47 12.80 5.91
CA SER A 56 -10.73 12.39 7.12
C SER A 56 -10.95 10.92 7.50
N ASP A 57 -11.43 10.11 6.56
CA ASP A 57 -11.61 8.68 6.73
C ASP A 57 -10.31 7.95 6.41
N TRP A 58 -9.85 7.18 7.39
CA TRP A 58 -8.66 6.34 7.29
C TRP A 58 -9.02 4.91 7.72
N GLN A 59 -8.61 3.95 6.91
CA GLN A 59 -8.81 2.53 7.18
C GLN A 59 -7.46 1.85 7.39
N PRO A 60 -7.24 1.12 8.49
CA PRO A 60 -5.99 0.41 8.72
C PRO A 60 -5.82 -0.71 7.68
N ILE A 61 -4.61 -0.83 7.14
CA ILE A 61 -4.24 -1.90 6.21
C ILE A 61 -3.44 -2.95 7.01
N PRO A 62 -4.05 -4.09 7.36
CA PRO A 62 -3.37 -5.12 8.15
C PRO A 62 -2.25 -5.81 7.37
N ASP A 63 -2.43 -5.99 6.05
CA ASP A 63 -1.43 -6.54 5.14
C ASP A 63 -1.36 -5.74 3.83
N LEU A 64 -0.24 -5.02 3.65
CA LEU A 64 0.03 -4.21 2.47
C LEU A 64 0.19 -5.06 1.19
N TYR A 65 0.74 -6.27 1.31
CA TYR A 65 0.97 -7.14 0.16
C TYR A 65 -0.35 -7.74 -0.35
N GLU A 66 -1.26 -8.08 0.57
CA GLU A 66 -2.60 -8.53 0.21
C GLU A 66 -3.38 -7.43 -0.53
N LEU A 67 -3.37 -6.20 0.01
CA LEU A 67 -3.99 -5.05 -0.66
C LEU A 67 -3.44 -4.84 -2.07
N HIS A 68 -2.11 -4.89 -2.23
CA HIS A 68 -1.50 -4.74 -3.55
C HIS A 68 -1.95 -5.82 -4.53
N HIS A 69 -2.05 -7.09 -4.10
CA HIS A 69 -2.53 -8.18 -4.94
C HIS A 69 -4.00 -7.97 -5.35
N GLN A 70 -4.86 -7.55 -4.41
CA GLN A 70 -6.26 -7.22 -4.71
C GLN A 70 -6.37 -6.10 -5.75
N LEU A 71 -5.62 -5.00 -5.58
CA LEU A 71 -5.62 -3.88 -6.53
C LEU A 71 -5.12 -4.29 -7.92
N GLN A 72 -4.15 -5.19 -8.01
CA GLN A 72 -3.70 -5.74 -9.29
C GLN A 72 -4.79 -6.56 -9.98
N GLN A 73 -5.53 -7.37 -9.22
CA GLN A 73 -6.65 -8.15 -9.74
C GLN A 73 -7.79 -7.24 -10.22
N ASP A 74 -8.12 -6.19 -9.46
CA ASP A 74 -9.14 -5.21 -9.85
C ASP A 74 -8.74 -4.42 -11.10
N ALA A 75 -7.49 -4.00 -11.20
CA ALA A 75 -6.98 -3.33 -12.40
C ALA A 75 -7.02 -4.27 -13.63
N ALA A 76 -6.65 -5.54 -13.46
CA ALA A 76 -6.73 -6.54 -14.53
C ALA A 76 -8.17 -6.89 -14.91
N GLY A 77 -9.09 -6.96 -13.93
CA GLY A 77 -10.51 -7.22 -14.15
C GLY A 77 -11.23 -6.04 -14.81
N LYS A 78 -10.93 -4.80 -14.42
CA LYS A 78 -11.41 -3.59 -15.10
C LYS A 78 -10.98 -3.52 -16.56
N ALA A 79 -9.76 -3.95 -16.88
CA ALA A 79 -9.28 -4.00 -18.26
C ALA A 79 -10.07 -5.00 -19.14
N GLN A 80 -10.71 -6.00 -18.54
CA GLN A 80 -11.54 -6.99 -19.26
C GLN A 80 -13.03 -6.61 -19.34
N ALA A 81 -13.50 -5.69 -18.49
CA ALA A 81 -14.89 -5.26 -18.42
C ALA A 81 -15.22 -4.03 -19.28
N THR A 82 -14.48 -3.80 -20.37
CA THR A 82 -14.87 -2.84 -21.42
C THR A 82 -15.41 -3.61 -22.63
N PRO A 83 -16.68 -4.04 -22.64
CA PRO A 83 -17.31 -4.43 -23.89
C PRO A 83 -17.52 -3.15 -24.72
N GLN A 84 -16.86 -3.09 -25.88
CA GLN A 84 -17.32 -2.25 -27.00
C GLN A 84 -18.65 -2.78 -27.53
#